data_AF-A0A5N9GJJ4-F1
#
_entry.id   AF-A0A5N9GJJ4-F1
#
_cell.length_a   1.000
_cell.length_b   1.000
_cell.length_c   1.000
_cell.angle_alpha   90.00
_cell.angle_beta   90.00
_cell.angle_gamma   90.00
#
_symmetry.space_group_name_H-M   'P 1'
#
loop_
_entity.id
_entity.type
_entity.pdbx_description
1 polymer ?
#
loop_
_entity_poly.entity_id
_entity_poly.type
_entity_poly.pdbx_seq_one_letter_code
_entity_poly.pdbx_strand_id
1 'polypeptide(L)'
;MNNHEQHADLLELLPNLPRINGELIFDSPWEARLFGMALVLRENQSPQWTDFTRMFHAYESNTNKSPYYERWLAALEHALIQGGLITEEELEERAREFSD
;
A
#
# COMPACT_ATOMS: atom_id res chain seq x y z
N MET A 1 19.20 -14.53 -13.98
CA MET A 1 18.13 -14.69 -12.97
C MET A 1 16.87 -14.06 -13.54
N ASN A 2 15.74 -14.76 -13.42
CA ASN A 2 14.61 -14.68 -14.35
C ASN A 2 13.64 -13.55 -14.02
N ASN A 3 13.37 -12.68 -15.00
CA ASN A 3 12.37 -11.59 -14.97
C ASN A 3 10.90 -12.03 -14.82
N HIS A 4 10.61 -13.31 -14.55
CA HIS A 4 9.23 -13.83 -14.57
C HIS A 4 8.57 -13.91 -13.17
N GLU A 5 9.34 -13.80 -12.08
CA GLU A 5 8.78 -13.92 -10.72
C GLU A 5 8.24 -12.59 -10.17
N GLN A 6 8.63 -11.45 -10.73
CA GLN A 6 8.29 -10.13 -10.16
C GLN A 6 6.90 -9.60 -10.52
N HIS A 7 6.26 -10.20 -11.52
CA HIS A 7 4.88 -9.86 -11.87
C HIS A 7 3.83 -10.58 -10.97
N ALA A 8 4.22 -11.58 -10.19
CA ALA A 8 3.28 -12.36 -9.39
C ALA A 8 2.76 -11.59 -8.14
N ASP A 9 3.60 -10.81 -7.46
CA ASP A 9 3.26 -10.26 -6.13
C ASP A 9 2.10 -9.24 -6.10
N LEU A 10 1.92 -8.41 -7.13
CA LEU A 10 0.70 -7.56 -7.21
C LEU A 10 -0.52 -8.40 -7.53
N LEU A 11 -0.38 -9.41 -8.40
CA LEU A 11 -1.48 -10.30 -8.77
C LEU A 11 -1.96 -11.12 -7.57
N GLU A 12 -1.13 -11.32 -6.54
CA GLU A 12 -1.54 -11.94 -5.27
C GLU A 12 -2.37 -10.99 -4.38
N LEU A 13 -2.14 -9.68 -4.47
CA LEU A 13 -2.93 -8.66 -3.77
C LEU A 13 -4.20 -8.23 -4.52
N LEU A 14 -4.16 -8.24 -5.86
CA LEU A 14 -5.27 -7.89 -6.76
C LEU A 14 -6.60 -8.65 -6.55
N PRO A 15 -6.64 -9.95 -6.14
CA PRO A 15 -7.91 -10.66 -5.91
C PRO A 15 -8.67 -10.16 -4.69
N ASN A 16 -7.98 -9.59 -3.70
CA ASN A 16 -8.60 -9.07 -2.48
C ASN A 16 -8.97 -7.59 -2.56
N LEU A 17 -8.65 -6.90 -3.66
CA LEU A 17 -9.03 -5.52 -3.85
C LEU A 17 -10.55 -5.37 -3.98
N PRO A 18 -11.15 -4.34 -3.35
CA PRO A 18 -12.56 -4.00 -3.54
C PRO A 18 -12.90 -3.82 -5.02
N ARG A 19 -13.88 -4.59 -5.51
CA ARG A 19 -14.36 -4.54 -6.88
C ARG A 19 -15.87 -4.60 -6.97
N ILE A 20 -16.43 -3.93 -7.96
CA ILE A 20 -17.82 -4.09 -8.40
C ILE A 20 -17.80 -4.39 -9.89
N ASN A 21 -18.44 -5.49 -10.30
CA ASN A 21 -18.47 -5.95 -11.70
C ASN A 21 -17.08 -6.11 -12.34
N GLY A 22 -16.06 -6.43 -11.54
CA GLY A 22 -14.68 -6.62 -12.01
C GLY A 22 -13.83 -5.33 -12.05
N GLU A 23 -14.43 -4.16 -11.93
CA GLU A 23 -13.73 -2.88 -11.85
C GLU A 23 -13.32 -2.56 -10.42
N LEU A 24 -12.14 -1.95 -10.25
CA LEU A 24 -11.69 -1.46 -8.95
C LEU A 24 -12.59 -0.32 -8.51
N ILE A 25 -13.03 -0.39 -7.26
CA ILE A 25 -13.80 0.68 -6.63
C ILE A 25 -12.96 1.38 -5.58
N PHE A 26 -13.14 2.69 -5.53
CA PHE A 26 -12.53 3.57 -4.54
C PHE A 26 -13.66 4.45 -3.97
N ASP A 27 -13.89 4.34 -2.67
CA ASP A 27 -14.87 5.14 -1.93
C ASP A 27 -14.40 6.58 -1.75
N SER A 28 -13.11 6.84 -1.96
CA SER A 28 -12.54 8.19 -1.90
C SER A 28 -11.33 8.38 -2.83
N PRO A 29 -11.06 9.62 -3.28
CA PRO A 29 -9.93 9.89 -4.18
C PRO A 29 -8.54 9.50 -3.62
N TRP A 30 -8.39 9.46 -2.30
CA TRP A 30 -7.12 9.08 -1.67
C TRP A 30 -6.81 7.59 -1.84
N GLU A 31 -7.83 6.73 -1.93
CA GLU A 31 -7.65 5.29 -2.08
C GLU A 31 -7.06 4.95 -3.46
N ALA A 32 -7.51 5.64 -4.51
CA ALA A 32 -6.95 5.52 -5.85
C ALA A 32 -5.49 5.99 -5.92
N ARG A 33 -5.15 7.06 -5.17
CA ARG A 33 -3.77 7.57 -5.09
C ARG A 33 -2.86 6.58 -4.36
N LEU A 34 -3.33 6.04 -3.24
CA LEU A 34 -2.62 5.02 -2.47
C LEU A 34 -2.33 3.78 -3.32
N PHE A 35 -3.34 3.31 -4.06
CA PHE A 35 -3.18 2.21 -5.01
C PHE A 35 -2.15 2.53 -6.10
N GLY A 36 -2.18 3.75 -6.67
CA GLY A 36 -1.19 4.20 -7.65
C GLY A 36 0.24 4.22 -7.09
N MET A 37 0.44 4.69 -5.85
CA MET A 37 1.76 4.70 -5.21
C MET A 37 2.30 3.28 -4.99
N ALA A 38 1.45 2.37 -4.51
CA ALA A 38 1.79 0.96 -4.36
C ALA A 38 2.19 0.33 -5.71
N LEU A 39 1.47 0.65 -6.79
CA LEU A 39 1.81 0.21 -8.15
C LEU A 39 3.18 0.72 -8.60
N VAL A 40 3.48 2.00 -8.38
CA VAL A 40 4.77 2.61 -8.75
C VAL A 40 5.93 1.98 -7.97
N LEU A 41 5.78 1.72 -6.67
CA LEU A 41 6.81 1.04 -5.87
C LEU A 41 7.13 -0.35 -6.44
N ARG A 42 6.10 -1.08 -6.85
CA ARG A 42 6.31 -2.38 -7.50
C ARG A 42 6.97 -2.26 -8.86
N GLU A 43 6.47 -1.39 -9.74
CA GLU A 43 7.00 -1.25 -11.09
C GLU A 43 8.49 -0.88 -11.09
N ASN A 44 8.92 -0.11 -10.09
CA ASN A 44 10.32 0.25 -9.87
C ASN A 44 11.14 -0.81 -9.11
N GLN A 45 10.55 -1.96 -8.77
CA GLN A 45 11.19 -3.03 -7.99
C GLN A 45 11.79 -2.49 -6.68
N SER A 46 11.10 -1.52 -6.07
CA SER A 46 11.58 -0.83 -4.88
C SER A 46 11.65 -1.83 -3.72
N PRO A 47 12.72 -1.84 -2.90
CA PRO A 47 12.80 -2.74 -1.75
C PRO A 47 11.63 -2.53 -0.77
N GLN A 48 11.07 -1.32 -0.71
CA GLN A 48 9.89 -0.99 0.09
C GLN A 48 8.62 -1.72 -0.36
N TRP A 49 8.55 -2.19 -1.60
CA TRP A 49 7.45 -3.05 -2.04
C TRP A 49 7.39 -4.35 -1.24
N THR A 50 8.55 -4.99 -1.01
CA THR A 50 8.63 -6.23 -0.23
C THR A 50 8.30 -6.01 1.24
N ASP A 51 8.69 -4.86 1.80
CA ASP A 51 8.35 -4.53 3.18
C ASP A 51 6.87 -4.20 3.33
N PHE A 52 6.28 -3.50 2.36
CA PHE A 52 4.85 -3.22 2.28
C PHE A 52 4.02 -4.50 2.27
N THR A 53 4.30 -5.44 1.35
CA THR A 53 3.53 -6.69 1.24
C THR A 53 3.63 -7.52 2.51
N ARG A 54 4.83 -7.62 3.11
CA ARG A 54 5.04 -8.30 4.40
C ARG A 54 4.17 -7.71 5.51
N MET A 55 4.17 -6.39 5.65
CA MET A 55 3.36 -5.71 6.66
C MET A 55 1.87 -5.88 6.38
N PHE A 56 1.45 -5.74 5.13
CA PHE A 56 0.06 -5.94 4.74
C PHE A 56 -0.47 -7.33 5.15
N HIS A 57 0.29 -8.40 4.90
CA HIS A 57 -0.10 -9.75 5.32
C HIS A 57 -0.14 -9.93 6.85
N ALA A 58 0.78 -9.27 7.57
CA ALA A 58 0.75 -9.26 9.04
C ALA A 58 -0.51 -8.56 9.58
N TYR A 59 -0.96 -7.49 8.90
CA TYR A 59 -2.19 -6.78 9.24
C TYR A 59 -3.46 -7.52 8.84
N GLU A 60 -3.50 -8.29 7.74
CA GLU A 60 -4.67 -9.12 7.41
C GLU A 60 -4.90 -10.25 8.41
N SER A 61 -3.84 -10.78 9.01
CA SER A 61 -3.91 -11.86 10.01
C SER A 61 -4.48 -11.36 11.35
N ASN A 62 -4.32 -10.08 11.66
CA ASN A 62 -5.00 -9.42 12.77
C ASN A 62 -6.37 -8.96 12.27
N THR A 63 -7.45 -9.50 12.83
CA THR A 63 -8.85 -9.21 12.46
C THR A 63 -9.29 -7.76 12.79
N ASN A 64 -8.57 -6.78 12.28
CA ASN A 64 -8.83 -5.38 12.50
C ASN A 64 -9.95 -4.92 11.56
N LYS A 65 -11.00 -4.33 12.13
CA LYS A 65 -12.24 -3.92 11.44
C LYS A 65 -12.07 -2.69 10.54
N SER A 66 -10.87 -2.13 10.43
CA SER A 66 -10.60 -0.97 9.56
C SER A 66 -10.95 -1.27 8.10
N PRO A 67 -11.49 -0.29 7.36
CA PRO A 67 -11.66 -0.36 5.91
C PRO A 67 -10.40 -0.85 5.18
N TYR A 68 -10.60 -1.54 4.06
CA TYR A 68 -9.53 -2.25 3.34
C TYR A 68 -8.35 -1.33 2.97
N TYR A 69 -8.63 -0.15 2.40
CA TYR A 69 -7.59 0.79 1.98
C TYR A 69 -6.90 1.52 3.15
N GLU A 70 -7.53 1.60 4.32
CA GLU A 70 -6.85 2.13 5.52
C GLU A 70 -5.77 1.16 6.02
N ARG A 71 -5.99 -0.15 5.90
CA ARG A 71 -4.95 -1.14 6.20
C ARG A 71 -3.80 -1.07 5.21
N TRP A 72 -4.09 -0.81 3.93
CA TRP A 72 -3.06 -0.53 2.94
C TRP A 72 -2.26 0.73 3.28
N LEU A 73 -2.94 1.79 3.73
CA LEU A 73 -2.27 3.03 4.08
C LEU A 73 -1.27 2.81 5.22
N ALA A 74 -1.71 2.19 6.31
CA ALA A 74 -0.85 1.90 7.46
C ALA A 74 0.36 1.01 7.10
N ALA A 75 0.14 -0.02 6.28
CA ALA A 75 1.23 -0.88 5.81
C ALA A 75 2.23 -0.11 4.94
N LEU A 76 1.75 0.81 4.10
CA LEU A 76 2.59 1.61 3.21
C LEU A 76 3.42 2.62 4.01
N GLU A 77 2.79 3.36 4.93
CA GLU A 77 3.48 4.31 5.81
C GLU A 77 4.61 3.62 6.58
N HIS A 78 4.31 2.47 7.19
CA HIS A 78 5.31 1.69 7.91
C HIS A 78 6.46 1.24 7.01
N ALA A 79 6.17 0.77 5.78
CA ALA A 79 7.20 0.34 4.84
C ALA A 79 8.10 1.49 4.38
N LEU A 80 7.53 2.69 4.16
CA LEU A 80 8.29 3.87 3.76
C LEU A 80 9.18 4.38 4.90
N ILE A 81 8.67 4.36 6.14
CA ILE A 81 9.42 4.77 7.35
C ILE A 81 10.55 3.79 7.64
N GLN A 82 10.26 2.49 7.71
CA GLN A 82 11.29 1.47 7.94
C GLN A 82 12.33 1.42 6.81
N GLY A 83 11.89 1.69 5.58
CA GLY A 83 12.76 1.82 4.42
C GLY A 83 13.58 3.11 4.39
N GLY A 84 13.39 4.02 5.35
CA GLY A 84 14.11 5.30 5.46
C GLY A 84 13.81 6.30 4.34
N LEU A 85 12.71 6.14 3.61
CA LEU A 85 12.31 7.06 2.54
C LEU A 85 11.65 8.32 3.09
N ILE A 86 10.97 8.20 4.22
CA ILE A 86 10.37 9.29 4.98
C ILE A 86 10.56 9.00 6.47
N THR A 87 10.52 10.04 7.29
CA THR A 87 10.44 9.93 8.75
C THR A 87 8.99 10.05 9.23
N GLU A 88 8.71 9.57 10.44
CA GLU A 88 7.41 9.79 11.10
C GLU A 88 7.10 11.30 11.21
N GLU A 89 8.11 12.12 11.52
CA GLU A 89 7.95 13.57 11.65
C GLU A 89 7.58 14.25 10.33
N GLU A 90 8.24 13.88 9.21
CA GLU A 90 7.90 14.38 7.87
C GLU A 90 6.48 13.95 7.46
N LEU A 91 6.08 12.72 7.77
CA LEU A 91 4.73 12.23 7.49
C LEU A 91 3.68 13.02 8.27
N GLU A 92 3.89 13.21 9.58
CA GLU A 92 2.99 13.97 10.43
C GLU A 92 2.91 15.44 10.03
N GLU A 93 4.03 16.07 9.69
CA GLU A 93 4.08 17.46 9.23
C GLU A 93 3.24 17.63 7.96
N ARG A 94 3.41 16.73 6.99
CA ARG A 94 2.62 16.71 5.76
C ARG A 94 1.14 16.43 6.03
N ALA A 95 0.82 15.53 6.94
CA ALA A 95 -0.57 15.24 7.30
C ALA A 95 -1.26 16.47 7.94
N ARG A 96 -0.55 17.19 8.82
CA ARG A 96 -1.05 18.44 9.43
C ARG A 96 -1.35 19.50 8.37
N GLU A 97 -0.49 19.67 7.37
CA GLU A 97 -0.64 20.66 6.30
C GLU A 97 -1.93 20.50 5.47
N PHE A 98 -2.48 19.28 5.40
CA PHE A 98 -3.71 18.98 4.66
C PHE A 98 -4.92 18.71 5.57
N SER A 99 -4.79 18.93 6.87
CA SER A 99 -5.88 18.78 7.83
C SER A 99 -6.66 20.09 8.07
N ASP A 100 -6.22 21.21 7.49
CA ASP A 100 -6.84 22.54 7.48
C ASP A 100 -7.58 22.82 6.16
#